data_AF-A0A4Q1ZS47-F1
#
_entry.id   AF-A0A4Q1ZS47-F1
#
_cell.length_a   1.000
_cell.length_b   1.000
_cell.length_c   1.000
_cell.angle_alpha   90.00
_cell.angle_beta   90.00
_cell.angle_gamma   90.00
#
_symmetry.space_group_name_H-M   'P 1'
#
loop_
_entity.id
_entity.type
_entity.pdbx_description
1 polymer ?
#
loop_
_entity_poly.entity_id
_entity_poly.type
_entity_poly.pdbx_seq_one_letter_code
_entity_poly.pdbx_strand_id
1 'polypeptide(L)'
;MMRLNRWRSLLLKGKNLMKCNSCGIELEAGKKKCQACGAKQPVKKAKKANEKEVSIPVKTMLLVLAGIVLVGATGLGLLSYQVRDNGNTQVVEVPEESYHYEIAVQAFDSGDYDLAIAEMTKVAELSKDEGLKRQALHTIGMSYYFSGEYDQAIASFSLAQDIALSFHTSAYMGDAYTQLGKQAEAYEWLSQANQIEPENYLYHEFMAFFHYKFMDLNAMINEIDNAINLGSDNLYLYELKVIAFHLSGQDFLRDETLSILERSEYAGLDELYKRLGFTRDYLFEKVSLSEFNLTFFEGDDSVVEVPASAQTTFKQSEARFIYWNLNYEVTPLKNSHPMLVRAIYRDENGTIVSDSSDYLTIEKESVDGSFFWGIGSGDALWKTGEFEVEILIEDTSVSTGRFTITE
;
A
#
# COMPACT_ATOMS: atom_id res chain seq x y z
N MET A 1 9.11 19.27 4.05
CA MET A 1 8.68 18.12 4.89
C MET A 1 7.16 18.17 5.01
N MET A 2 6.47 17.82 3.92
CA MET A 2 5.01 17.71 3.88
C MET A 2 4.55 16.46 4.65
N ARG A 3 3.30 16.51 5.07
CA ARG A 3 2.64 15.69 6.09
C ARG A 3 2.74 14.18 5.87
N LEU A 4 3.30 13.49 6.86
CA LEU A 4 3.06 12.06 7.11
C LEU A 4 2.30 11.82 8.43
N ASN A 5 1.58 12.80 8.98
CA ASN A 5 0.94 12.65 10.29
C ASN A 5 -0.35 13.49 10.49
N ARG A 6 -1.31 13.43 9.56
CA ARG A 6 -2.64 14.04 9.79
C ARG A 6 -3.81 13.07 10.02
N TRP A 7 -3.55 11.79 10.25
CA TRP A 7 -4.57 10.83 10.70
C TRP A 7 -4.29 10.17 12.07
N ARG A 8 -3.38 10.72 12.89
CA ARG A 8 -3.10 10.21 14.25
C ARG A 8 -3.53 11.12 15.40
N SER A 9 -3.93 12.36 15.14
CA SER A 9 -4.13 13.38 16.20
C SER A 9 -5.58 13.72 16.56
N LEU A 10 -6.59 13.04 15.99
CA LEU A 10 -7.99 13.25 16.40
C LEU A 10 -8.56 12.22 17.40
N LEU A 11 -7.76 11.28 17.91
CA LEU A 11 -8.21 10.34 18.96
C LEU A 11 -7.28 10.13 20.18
N LEU A 12 -6.14 10.81 20.31
CA LEU A 12 -5.27 10.62 21.47
C LEU A 12 -4.85 11.95 22.11
N LYS A 13 -5.61 12.37 23.14
CA LYS A 13 -5.02 13.13 24.25
C LYS A 13 -3.81 12.34 24.76
N GLY A 14 -2.65 13.00 24.82
CA GLY A 14 -1.35 12.40 25.13
C GLY A 14 -1.38 11.43 26.31
N LYS A 15 -1.22 10.14 26.00
CA LYS A 15 -0.96 9.08 26.98
C LYS A 15 0.49 8.67 26.79
N ASN A 16 1.35 8.97 27.77
CA ASN A 16 2.67 8.35 27.85
C ASN A 16 2.44 6.84 27.98
N LEU A 17 2.79 6.04 26.96
CA LEU A 17 2.62 4.59 26.97
C LEU A 17 3.96 3.90 27.29
N MET A 18 3.91 2.82 28.08
CA MET A 18 5.01 1.92 28.43
C MET A 18 4.60 0.47 28.18
N LYS A 19 5.52 -0.40 27.77
CA LYS A 19 5.22 -1.84 27.59
C LYS A 19 5.27 -2.58 28.94
N CYS A 20 4.31 -3.48 29.16
CA CYS A 20 4.28 -4.36 30.32
C CYS A 20 5.46 -5.33 30.31
N ASN A 21 6.24 -5.39 31.39
CA ASN A 21 7.43 -6.24 31.45
C ASN A 21 7.13 -7.75 31.42
N SER A 22 5.87 -8.15 31.66
CA SER A 22 5.48 -9.56 31.69
C SER A 22 4.76 -10.04 30.43
N CYS A 23 4.06 -9.17 29.72
CA CYS A 23 3.25 -9.57 28.55
C CYS A 23 3.44 -8.66 27.31
N GLY A 24 4.31 -7.66 27.38
CA GLY A 24 4.64 -6.80 26.22
C GLY A 24 3.57 -5.78 25.79
N ILE A 25 2.34 -5.90 26.28
CA ILE A 25 1.22 -5.00 25.93
C ILE A 25 1.48 -3.58 26.43
N GLU A 26 1.15 -2.58 25.60
CA GLU A 26 1.28 -1.16 25.91
C GLU A 26 0.24 -0.71 26.95
N LEU A 27 0.70 0.04 27.95
CA LEU A 27 -0.06 0.53 29.09
C LEU A 27 0.25 2.01 29.34
N GLU A 28 -0.68 2.76 29.90
CA GLU A 28 -0.40 4.12 30.38
C GLU A 28 0.66 4.14 31.50
N ALA A 29 1.68 4.98 31.32
CA ALA A 29 2.76 5.20 32.28
C ALA A 29 2.20 5.70 33.62
N GLY A 30 2.56 5.01 34.71
CA GLY A 30 2.14 5.34 36.08
C GLY A 30 1.13 4.38 36.71
N LYS A 31 0.57 3.42 35.97
CA LYS A 31 -0.33 2.40 36.54
C LYS A 31 0.43 1.27 37.24
N LYS A 32 0.04 0.96 38.49
CA LYS A 32 0.67 -0.07 39.35
C LYS A 32 0.36 -1.52 38.95
N LYS A 33 -0.67 -1.75 38.14
CA LYS A 33 -1.11 -3.07 37.67
C LYS A 33 -1.46 -3.02 36.19
N CYS A 34 -1.00 -4.03 35.43
CA CYS A 34 -1.44 -4.27 34.06
C CYS A 34 -2.90 -4.73 34.06
N GLN A 35 -3.75 -4.09 33.25
CA GLN A 35 -5.16 -4.47 33.14
C GLN A 35 -5.37 -5.75 32.32
N ALA A 36 -4.44 -6.10 31.43
CA ALA A 36 -4.54 -7.29 30.59
C ALA A 36 -4.11 -8.58 31.30
N CYS A 37 -3.03 -8.54 32.10
CA CYS A 37 -2.47 -9.74 32.75
C CYS A 37 -2.42 -9.69 34.28
N GLY A 38 -2.85 -8.58 34.90
CA GLY A 38 -2.89 -8.42 36.36
C GLY A 38 -1.53 -8.22 37.04
N ALA A 39 -0.42 -8.30 36.30
CA ALA A 39 0.94 -8.19 36.83
C ALA A 39 1.22 -6.79 37.42
N LYS A 40 1.80 -6.75 38.63
CA LYS A 40 2.25 -5.50 39.27
C LYS A 40 3.48 -4.95 38.56
N GLN A 41 3.45 -3.68 38.15
CA GLN A 41 4.56 -3.04 37.44
C GLN A 41 5.41 -2.18 38.39
N PRO A 42 6.74 -2.15 38.23
CA PRO A 42 7.62 -1.30 39.04
C PRO A 42 7.43 0.17 38.65
N VAL A 43 6.93 0.99 39.58
CA VAL A 43 6.75 2.43 39.35
C VAL A 43 8.11 3.13 39.49
N LYS A 44 8.77 3.45 38.38
CA LYS A 44 9.85 4.44 38.39
C LYS A 44 9.20 5.82 38.50
N LYS A 45 9.38 6.52 39.63
CA LYS A 45 9.14 7.98 39.67
C LYS A 45 9.97 8.59 38.54
N ALA A 46 9.34 9.35 37.66
CA ALA A 46 10.05 10.08 36.61
C ALA A 46 11.17 10.90 37.27
N LYS A 47 12.43 10.51 37.03
CA LYS A 47 13.57 11.38 37.31
C LYS A 47 13.40 12.56 36.36
N LYS A 48 13.23 13.77 36.90
CA LYS A 48 13.48 14.99 36.12
C LYS A 48 14.85 14.83 35.48
N ALA A 49 14.90 14.83 34.15
CA ALA A 49 16.15 14.98 33.46
C ALA A 49 16.73 16.33 33.90
N ASN A 50 17.99 16.30 34.35
CA ASN A 50 18.78 17.51 34.59
C ASN A 50 18.96 18.21 33.25
N GLU A 51 18.06 19.11 32.91
CA GLU A 51 18.44 20.28 32.13
C GLU A 51 19.44 21.05 32.99
N LYS A 52 20.64 21.28 32.47
CA LYS A 52 21.45 22.38 32.98
C LYS A 52 20.58 23.62 32.81
N GLU A 53 20.11 24.17 33.92
CA GLU A 53 19.51 25.50 33.98
C GLU A 53 20.52 26.49 33.40
N VAL A 54 20.40 26.77 32.10
CA VAL A 54 20.66 28.12 31.62
C VAL A 54 19.44 28.89 32.11
N SER A 55 19.62 29.56 33.25
CA SER A 55 18.59 30.34 33.92
C SER A 55 18.18 31.52 33.02
N ILE A 56 17.25 31.31 32.11
CA ILE A 56 16.50 32.41 31.51
C ILE A 56 15.33 32.68 32.47
N PRO A 57 15.26 33.85 33.12
CA PRO A 57 14.32 34.09 34.20
C PRO A 57 12.88 34.01 33.69
N VAL A 58 12.04 33.18 34.33
CA VAL A 58 10.62 32.86 34.05
C VAL A 58 9.72 34.08 33.74
N LYS A 59 10.16 35.31 34.05
CA LYS A 59 9.48 36.55 33.64
C LYS A 59 9.51 36.81 32.12
N THR A 60 10.48 36.32 31.36
CA THR A 60 10.50 36.51 29.89
C THR A 60 9.58 35.54 29.15
N MET A 61 9.33 34.34 29.69
CA MET A 61 8.45 33.34 29.06
C MET A 61 6.94 33.65 29.20
N LEU A 62 6.56 34.37 30.26
CA LEU A 62 5.16 34.78 30.50
C LEU A 62 4.66 35.87 29.53
N LEU A 63 5.55 36.70 28.98
CA LEU A 63 5.19 37.72 27.99
C LEU A 63 5.03 37.14 26.58
N VAL A 64 5.76 36.08 26.24
CA VAL A 64 5.66 35.39 24.95
C VAL A 64 4.30 34.68 24.83
N LEU A 65 3.84 33.99 25.88
CA LEU A 65 2.55 33.30 25.88
C LEU A 65 1.35 34.25 25.94
N ALA A 66 1.44 35.37 26.66
CA ALA A 66 0.36 36.36 26.71
C ALA A 66 0.14 37.06 25.35
N GLY A 67 1.21 37.28 24.57
CA GLY A 67 1.12 37.77 23.19
C GLY A 67 0.49 36.75 22.24
N ILE A 68 0.90 35.48 22.32
CA ILE A 68 0.36 34.40 21.46
C ILE A 68 -1.14 34.16 21.71
N VAL A 69 -1.60 34.24 22.97
CA VAL A 69 -3.00 34.00 23.33
C VAL A 69 -3.93 35.14 22.89
N LEU A 70 -3.45 36.39 22.81
CA LEU A 70 -4.26 37.52 22.32
C LEU A 70 -4.31 37.62 20.79
N VAL A 71 -3.29 37.15 20.08
CA VAL A 71 -3.18 37.19 18.60
C VAL A 71 -4.05 36.13 17.92
N GLY A 72 -4.32 35.00 18.58
CA GLY A 72 -5.22 33.96 18.08
C GLY A 72 -6.68 34.40 17.85
N ALA A 73 -7.05 35.62 18.26
CA ALA A 73 -8.42 36.13 18.17
C ALA A 73 -8.65 37.29 17.18
N THR A 74 -7.63 37.91 16.58
CA THR A 74 -7.83 39.14 15.77
C THR A 74 -7.07 39.25 14.45
N GLY A 75 -6.25 38.26 14.04
CA GLY A 75 -5.67 38.24 12.69
C GLY A 75 -4.72 39.41 12.34
N LEU A 76 -4.33 40.23 13.32
CA LEU A 76 -3.35 41.31 13.16
C LEU A 76 -1.99 40.82 13.68
N GLY A 77 -1.06 40.60 12.75
CA GLY A 77 0.31 40.14 13.03
C GLY A 77 1.10 41.13 13.88
N LEU A 78 1.89 40.61 14.83
CA LEU A 78 2.86 41.39 15.60
C LEU A 78 4.04 41.76 14.70
N LEU A 79 4.07 43.00 14.19
CA LEU A 79 5.22 43.54 13.42
C LEU A 79 6.47 43.78 14.30
N SER A 80 6.34 43.71 15.62
CA SER A 80 7.48 43.68 16.53
C SER A 80 7.10 43.10 17.89
N TYR A 81 8.08 42.56 18.61
CA TYR A 81 7.94 42.21 20.02
C TYR A 81 9.10 42.77 20.84
N GLN A 82 8.85 43.02 22.13
CA GLN A 82 9.85 43.60 23.03
C GLN A 82 10.53 42.52 23.87
N VAL A 83 11.85 42.40 23.72
CA VAL A 83 12.70 41.62 24.63
C VAL A 83 13.25 42.55 25.69
N ARG A 84 13.05 42.21 26.96
CA ARG A 84 13.68 42.91 28.09
C ARG A 84 14.79 42.03 28.66
N ASP A 85 16.03 42.52 28.54
CA ASP A 85 17.20 41.94 29.21
C ASP A 85 17.93 43.03 29.99
N ASN A 86 18.21 42.78 31.28
CA ASN A 86 18.93 43.67 32.20
C ASN A 86 18.52 45.17 32.15
N GLY A 87 17.23 45.46 32.00
CA GLY A 87 16.71 46.83 31.97
C GLY A 87 16.73 47.51 30.58
N ASN A 88 17.37 46.89 29.58
CA ASN A 88 17.30 47.32 28.19
C ASN A 88 16.11 46.66 27.50
N THR A 89 15.29 47.48 26.83
CA THR A 89 14.20 47.01 25.98
C THR A 89 14.71 47.01 24.54
N GLN A 90 14.88 45.82 23.97
CA GLN A 90 15.16 45.64 22.55
C GLN A 90 13.85 45.34 21.82
N VAL A 91 13.53 46.16 20.82
CA VAL A 91 12.42 45.88 19.90
C VAL A 91 12.99 44.98 18.82
N VAL A 92 12.51 43.74 18.76
CA VAL A 92 12.81 42.82 17.67
C VAL A 92 11.71 43.01 16.64
N GLU A 93 12.05 43.61 15.50
CA GLU A 93 11.17 43.69 14.34
C GLU A 93 11.09 42.30 13.71
N VAL A 94 9.87 41.82 13.51
CA VAL A 94 9.64 40.57 12.78
C VAL A 94 9.68 40.95 11.30
N PRO A 95 10.55 40.35 10.49
CA PRO A 95 10.59 40.65 9.05
C PRO A 95 9.21 40.41 8.43
N GLU A 96 8.75 41.35 7.60
CA GLU A 96 7.41 41.32 7.00
C GLU A 96 7.16 40.00 6.24
N GLU A 97 8.21 39.47 5.60
CA GLU A 97 8.18 38.18 4.90
C GLU A 97 7.84 37.00 5.82
N SER A 98 8.11 37.07 7.13
CA SER A 98 7.80 35.99 8.08
C SER A 98 6.29 35.86 8.30
N TYR A 99 5.56 36.97 8.29
CA TYR A 99 4.10 36.98 8.41
C TYR A 99 3.44 36.35 7.18
N HIS A 100 3.87 36.76 5.99
CA HIS A 100 3.40 36.20 4.73
C HIS A 100 3.70 34.70 4.63
N TYR A 101 4.87 34.27 5.09
CA TYR A 101 5.25 32.86 5.13
C TYR A 101 4.30 32.02 6.00
N GLU A 102 3.95 32.49 7.21
CA GLU A 102 3.03 31.77 8.10
C GLU A 102 1.63 31.62 7.50
N ILE A 103 1.09 32.67 6.90
CA ILE A 103 -0.23 32.62 6.23
C ILE A 103 -0.16 31.65 5.04
N ALA A 104 0.88 31.75 4.21
CA ALA A 104 1.04 30.88 3.05
C ALA A 104 1.09 29.40 3.44
N VAL A 105 1.82 29.06 4.51
CA VAL A 105 1.88 27.69 5.03
C VAL A 105 0.50 27.23 5.51
N GLN A 106 -0.23 28.07 6.26
CA GLN A 106 -1.57 27.72 6.73
C GLN A 106 -2.55 27.53 5.56
N ALA A 107 -2.50 28.43 4.57
CA ALA A 107 -3.33 28.38 3.36
C ALA A 107 -3.07 27.09 2.59
N PHE A 108 -1.80 26.78 2.31
CA PHE A 108 -1.38 25.54 1.66
C PHE A 108 -1.87 24.30 2.41
N ASP A 109 -1.74 24.31 3.73
CA ASP A 109 -2.15 23.23 4.62
C ASP A 109 -3.67 23.02 4.68
N SER A 110 -4.44 24.06 4.35
CA SER A 110 -5.89 24.03 4.20
C SER A 110 -6.37 23.74 2.77
N GLY A 111 -5.46 23.70 1.80
CA GLY A 111 -5.78 23.52 0.37
C GLY A 111 -6.19 24.80 -0.35
N ASP A 112 -6.06 25.97 0.29
CA ASP A 112 -6.26 27.27 -0.36
C ASP A 112 -4.96 27.66 -1.08
N TYR A 113 -4.75 27.03 -2.24
CA TYR A 113 -3.53 27.16 -3.01
C TYR A 113 -3.36 28.54 -3.64
N ASP A 114 -4.46 29.21 -4.01
CA ASP A 114 -4.42 30.58 -4.53
C ASP A 114 -3.87 31.55 -3.49
N LEU A 115 -4.37 31.48 -2.25
CA LEU A 115 -3.87 32.30 -1.15
C LEU A 115 -2.42 31.93 -0.81
N ALA A 116 -2.08 30.63 -0.81
CA ALA A 116 -0.71 30.18 -0.57
C ALA A 116 0.25 30.77 -1.60
N ILE A 117 -0.12 30.77 -2.89
CA ILE A 117 0.68 31.34 -3.98
C ILE A 117 0.83 32.85 -3.77
N ALA A 118 -0.25 33.57 -3.52
CA ALA A 118 -0.23 35.02 -3.36
C ALA A 118 0.66 35.47 -2.20
N GLU A 119 0.54 34.83 -1.04
CA GLU A 119 1.33 35.17 0.15
C GLU A 119 2.79 34.74 0.00
N MET A 120 3.06 33.58 -0.59
CA MET A 120 4.42 33.12 -0.81
C MET A 120 5.15 33.91 -1.91
N THR A 121 4.41 34.51 -2.85
CA THR A 121 4.97 35.47 -3.82
C THR A 121 5.51 36.71 -3.10
N LYS A 122 4.77 37.24 -2.11
CA LYS A 122 5.26 38.34 -1.28
C LYS A 122 6.52 37.95 -0.51
N VAL A 123 6.60 36.73 0.01
CA VAL A 123 7.83 36.22 0.66
C VAL A 123 9.02 36.27 -0.31
N ALA A 124 8.84 35.80 -1.54
CA ALA A 124 9.90 35.80 -2.55
C ALA A 124 10.33 37.22 -2.97
N GLU A 125 9.40 38.18 -3.00
CA GLU A 125 9.66 39.59 -3.35
C GLU A 125 10.33 40.37 -2.20
N LEU A 126 9.90 40.16 -0.95
CA LEU A 126 10.34 40.91 0.22
C LEU A 126 11.66 40.40 0.80
N SER A 127 11.86 39.08 0.80
CA SER A 127 13.02 38.47 1.42
C SER A 127 14.32 38.88 0.72
N LYS A 128 15.38 39.08 1.48
CA LYS A 128 16.77 39.15 0.95
C LYS A 128 17.52 37.83 1.10
N ASP A 129 16.93 36.87 1.81
CA ASP A 129 17.47 35.54 1.98
C ASP A 129 17.11 34.67 0.76
N GLU A 130 18.12 34.33 -0.03
CA GLU A 130 17.96 33.52 -1.25
C GLU A 130 17.48 32.09 -0.94
N GLY A 131 17.78 31.55 0.24
CA GLY A 131 17.23 30.27 0.71
C GLY A 131 15.72 30.35 0.90
N LEU A 132 15.25 31.38 1.59
CA LEU A 132 13.83 31.64 1.82
C LEU A 132 13.09 31.92 0.51
N LYS A 133 13.69 32.67 -0.43
CA LYS A 133 13.10 32.87 -1.77
C LYS A 133 12.91 31.57 -2.53
N ARG A 134 13.90 30.69 -2.51
CA ARG A 134 13.79 29.38 -3.19
C ARG A 134 12.79 28.47 -2.50
N GLN A 135 12.71 28.50 -1.18
CA GLN A 135 11.66 27.79 -0.44
C GLN A 135 10.27 28.33 -0.78
N ALA A 136 10.15 29.64 -0.95
CA ALA A 136 8.94 30.29 -1.40
C ALA A 136 8.53 29.82 -2.80
N LEU A 137 9.46 29.89 -3.78
CA LEU A 137 9.26 29.38 -5.14
C LEU A 137 8.90 27.88 -5.18
N HIS A 138 9.55 27.07 -4.35
CA HIS A 138 9.21 25.65 -4.21
C HIS A 138 7.78 25.47 -3.72
N THR A 139 7.34 26.24 -2.73
CA THR A 139 5.99 26.14 -2.17
C THR A 139 4.94 26.65 -3.15
N ILE A 140 5.26 27.68 -3.94
CA ILE A 140 4.44 28.13 -5.08
C ILE A 140 4.30 26.99 -6.10
N GLY A 141 5.40 26.33 -6.47
CA GLY A 141 5.37 25.19 -7.39
C GLY A 141 4.51 24.03 -6.88
N MET A 142 4.62 23.70 -5.59
CA MET A 142 3.75 22.71 -4.95
C MET A 142 2.28 23.13 -4.99
N SER A 143 1.98 24.41 -4.78
CA SER A 143 0.60 24.92 -4.77
C SER A 143 -0.02 24.83 -6.16
N TYR A 144 0.72 25.20 -7.21
CA TYR A 144 0.29 24.99 -8.59
C TYR A 144 0.10 23.51 -8.91
N TYR A 145 1.01 22.64 -8.47
CA TYR A 145 0.93 21.20 -8.69
C TYR A 145 -0.36 20.60 -8.10
N PHE A 146 -0.69 20.89 -6.84
CA PHE A 146 -1.91 20.38 -6.21
C PHE A 146 -3.18 21.02 -6.75
N SER A 147 -3.08 22.19 -7.40
CA SER A 147 -4.17 22.82 -8.13
C SER A 147 -4.34 22.29 -9.56
N GLY A 148 -3.45 21.40 -10.01
CA GLY A 148 -3.45 20.84 -11.38
C GLY A 148 -2.83 21.74 -12.44
N GLU A 149 -2.20 22.85 -12.05
CA GLU A 149 -1.53 23.81 -12.94
C GLU A 149 -0.07 23.40 -13.21
N TYR A 150 0.11 22.29 -13.91
CA TYR A 150 1.41 21.61 -14.02
C TYR A 150 2.50 22.42 -14.73
N ASP A 151 2.18 23.20 -15.75
CA ASP A 151 3.19 24.05 -16.43
C ASP A 151 3.72 25.15 -15.49
N GLN A 152 2.84 25.81 -14.71
CA GLN A 152 3.24 26.78 -13.70
C GLN A 152 4.05 26.14 -12.55
N ALA A 153 3.67 24.92 -12.16
CA ALA A 153 4.40 24.17 -11.15
C ALA A 153 5.85 23.91 -11.60
N ILE A 154 6.03 23.38 -12.81
CA ILE A 154 7.34 23.12 -13.42
C ILE A 154 8.17 24.40 -13.47
N ALA A 155 7.60 25.51 -13.95
CA ALA A 155 8.30 26.79 -14.02
C ALA A 155 8.79 27.25 -12.64
N SER A 156 7.94 27.14 -11.62
CA SER A 156 8.27 27.52 -10.24
C SER A 156 9.34 26.62 -9.62
N PHE A 157 9.26 25.30 -9.85
CA PHE A 157 10.28 24.35 -9.41
C PHE A 157 11.63 24.60 -10.09
N SER A 158 11.65 24.90 -11.39
CA SER A 158 12.86 25.26 -12.13
C SER A 158 13.50 26.56 -11.63
N LEU A 159 12.71 27.55 -11.22
CA LEU A 159 13.24 28.77 -10.60
C LEU A 159 13.78 28.54 -9.18
N ALA A 160 13.26 27.56 -8.45
CA ALA A 160 13.77 27.18 -7.14
C ALA A 160 15.12 26.42 -7.19
N GLN A 161 15.50 25.92 -8.38
CA GLN A 161 16.41 24.79 -8.63
C GLN A 161 17.92 25.06 -8.41
N ASP A 162 18.31 26.26 -7.96
CA ASP A 162 19.69 26.53 -7.51
C ASP A 162 20.01 25.96 -6.12
N ILE A 163 19.04 25.37 -5.42
CA ILE A 163 19.28 24.50 -4.25
C ILE A 163 19.29 23.06 -4.75
N ALA A 164 20.32 22.31 -4.34
CA ALA A 164 20.43 20.86 -4.50
C ALA A 164 19.05 20.19 -4.53
N LEU A 165 18.70 19.68 -5.71
CA LEU A 165 17.42 19.05 -5.99
C LEU A 165 17.09 18.06 -4.88
N SER A 166 16.02 18.35 -4.14
CA SER A 166 15.48 17.37 -3.21
C SER A 166 14.82 16.25 -4.01
N PHE A 167 14.78 15.05 -3.43
CA PHE A 167 13.99 13.94 -3.97
C PHE A 167 12.58 14.39 -4.37
N HIS A 168 11.90 15.12 -3.47
CA HIS A 168 10.52 15.55 -3.65
C HIS A 168 10.37 16.49 -4.86
N THR A 169 11.27 17.47 -5.01
CA THR A 169 11.21 18.40 -6.15
C THR A 169 11.34 17.66 -7.47
N SER A 170 12.29 16.74 -7.58
CA SER A 170 12.50 15.92 -8.78
C SER A 170 11.29 15.03 -9.05
N ALA A 171 10.75 14.38 -8.02
CA ALA A 171 9.59 13.52 -8.13
C ALA A 171 8.32 14.27 -8.58
N TYR A 172 8.03 15.44 -7.98
CA TYR A 172 6.88 16.26 -8.38
C TYR A 172 7.03 16.89 -9.76
N MET A 173 8.25 17.25 -10.18
CA MET A 173 8.48 17.64 -11.57
C MET A 173 8.21 16.48 -12.53
N GLY A 174 8.72 15.29 -12.20
CA GLY A 174 8.45 14.06 -12.94
C GLY A 174 6.96 13.78 -13.09
N ASP A 175 6.21 13.83 -11.99
CA ASP A 175 4.76 13.64 -12.04
C ASP A 175 4.05 14.77 -12.80
N ALA A 176 4.45 16.03 -12.65
CA ALA A 176 3.87 17.12 -13.44
C ALA A 176 4.04 16.89 -14.94
N TYR A 177 5.21 16.43 -15.39
CA TYR A 177 5.42 16.01 -16.78
C TYR A 177 4.58 14.78 -17.17
N THR A 178 4.39 13.81 -16.27
CA THR A 178 3.48 12.67 -16.45
C THR A 178 2.06 13.16 -16.72
N GLN A 179 1.55 14.08 -15.91
CA GLN A 179 0.19 14.59 -16.05
C GLN A 179 -0.02 15.32 -17.37
N LEU A 180 1.01 16.04 -17.83
CA LEU A 180 1.07 16.71 -19.14
C LEU A 180 1.27 15.74 -20.32
N GLY A 181 1.49 14.44 -20.08
CA GLY A 181 1.73 13.44 -21.13
C GLY A 181 3.12 13.52 -21.78
N LYS A 182 4.05 14.25 -21.17
CA LYS A 182 5.44 14.43 -21.63
C LYS A 182 6.31 13.30 -21.09
N GLN A 183 6.20 12.13 -21.73
CA GLN A 183 6.71 10.86 -21.21
C GLN A 183 8.23 10.83 -20.99
N ALA A 184 9.02 11.40 -21.91
CA ALA A 184 10.48 11.35 -21.84
C ALA A 184 11.01 12.22 -20.69
N GLU A 185 10.51 13.44 -20.58
CA GLU A 185 10.86 14.39 -19.53
C GLU A 185 10.42 13.88 -18.16
N ALA A 186 9.23 13.28 -18.06
CA ALA A 186 8.76 12.65 -16.84
C ALA A 186 9.71 11.57 -16.34
N TYR A 187 10.10 10.65 -17.23
CA TYR A 187 11.02 9.57 -16.89
C TYR A 187 12.40 10.10 -16.46
N GLU A 188 12.92 11.14 -17.12
CA GLU A 188 14.19 11.76 -16.76
C GLU A 188 14.15 12.33 -15.34
N TRP A 189 13.12 13.11 -15.00
CA TRP A 189 12.98 13.70 -13.66
C TRP A 189 12.74 12.65 -12.57
N LEU A 190 11.92 11.63 -12.83
CA LEU A 190 11.72 10.52 -11.90
C LEU A 190 13.02 9.72 -11.69
N SER A 191 13.79 9.51 -12.75
CA SER A 191 15.11 8.84 -12.66
C SER A 191 16.09 9.65 -11.81
N GLN A 192 16.07 10.98 -11.91
CA GLN A 192 16.87 11.84 -11.04
C GLN A 192 16.44 11.72 -9.57
N ALA A 193 15.13 11.65 -9.29
CA ALA A 193 14.63 11.42 -7.93
C ALA A 193 15.23 10.14 -7.32
N ASN A 194 15.23 9.04 -8.06
CA ASN A 194 15.82 7.77 -7.62
C ASN A 194 17.34 7.85 -7.37
N GLN A 195 18.07 8.65 -8.16
CA GLN A 195 19.51 8.87 -7.93
C GLN A 195 19.78 9.63 -6.63
N ILE A 196 18.87 10.52 -6.21
CA ILE A 196 19.00 11.35 -5.01
C ILE A 196 18.74 10.52 -3.74
N GLU A 197 17.63 9.78 -3.72
CA GLU A 197 17.27 8.88 -2.61
C GLU A 197 16.92 7.49 -3.15
N PRO A 198 17.93 6.60 -3.29
CA PRO A 198 17.70 5.21 -3.66
C PRO A 198 16.88 4.48 -2.59
N GLU A 199 16.10 3.46 -3.00
CA GLU A 199 15.26 2.64 -2.11
C GLU A 199 14.14 3.41 -1.39
N ASN A 200 13.76 4.59 -1.89
CA ASN A 200 12.61 5.33 -1.38
C ASN A 200 11.31 4.77 -2.00
N TYR A 201 10.39 4.24 -1.18
CA TYR A 201 9.12 3.70 -1.68
C TYR A 201 8.31 4.73 -2.49
N LEU A 202 8.42 6.03 -2.17
CA LEU A 202 7.70 7.09 -2.90
C LEU A 202 8.12 7.15 -4.37
N TYR A 203 9.37 6.84 -4.70
CA TYR A 203 9.82 6.79 -6.09
C TYR A 203 9.01 5.76 -6.87
N HIS A 204 8.86 4.58 -6.30
CA HIS A 204 8.11 3.49 -6.88
C HIS A 204 6.61 3.83 -6.97
N GLU A 205 6.04 4.60 -6.03
CA GLU A 205 4.68 5.12 -6.18
C GLU A 205 4.53 6.05 -7.39
N PHE A 206 5.43 7.03 -7.55
CA PHE A 206 5.40 7.93 -8.69
C PHE A 206 5.63 7.20 -10.01
N MET A 207 6.50 6.19 -10.03
CA MET A 207 6.71 5.34 -11.21
C MET A 207 5.48 4.48 -11.52
N ALA A 208 4.77 3.97 -10.52
CA ALA A 208 3.50 3.28 -10.73
C ALA A 208 2.47 4.21 -11.39
N PHE A 209 2.32 5.46 -10.92
CA PHE A 209 1.43 6.44 -11.56
C PHE A 209 1.86 6.81 -12.98
N PHE A 210 3.17 6.94 -13.22
CA PHE A 210 3.74 7.13 -14.54
C PHE A 210 3.35 5.98 -15.48
N HIS A 211 3.60 4.74 -15.09
CA HIS A 211 3.28 3.58 -15.92
C HIS A 211 1.77 3.39 -16.11
N TYR A 212 0.96 3.72 -15.09
CA TYR A 212 -0.50 3.78 -15.23
C TYR A 212 -0.92 4.77 -16.33
N LYS A 213 -0.41 6.01 -16.30
CA LYS A 213 -0.72 7.06 -17.28
C LYS A 213 -0.41 6.63 -18.71
N PHE A 214 0.67 5.89 -18.90
CA PHE A 214 1.14 5.42 -20.20
C PHE A 214 0.77 3.96 -20.51
N MET A 215 -0.11 3.35 -19.70
CA MET A 215 -0.67 2.02 -19.89
C MET A 215 0.35 0.88 -19.98
N ASP A 216 1.51 1.01 -19.31
CA ASP A 216 2.47 -0.09 -19.13
C ASP A 216 2.11 -0.87 -17.86
N LEU A 217 1.14 -1.77 -17.99
CA LEU A 217 0.54 -2.48 -16.85
C LEU A 217 1.54 -3.35 -16.10
N ASN A 218 2.48 -4.00 -16.80
CA ASN A 218 3.47 -4.87 -16.18
C ASN A 218 4.51 -4.07 -15.39
N ALA A 219 5.02 -2.98 -15.97
CA ALA A 219 5.92 -2.10 -15.24
C ALA A 219 5.20 -1.47 -14.04
N MET A 220 3.94 -1.05 -14.19
CA MET A 220 3.13 -0.53 -13.09
C MET A 220 3.02 -1.53 -11.92
N ILE A 221 2.69 -2.80 -12.21
CA ILE A 221 2.58 -3.84 -11.16
C ILE A 221 3.91 -4.02 -10.44
N ASN A 222 5.03 -4.09 -11.18
CA ASN A 222 6.36 -4.21 -10.59
C ASN A 222 6.71 -3.04 -9.66
N GLU A 223 6.40 -1.81 -10.09
CA GLU A 223 6.64 -0.62 -9.27
C GLU A 223 5.73 -0.58 -8.04
N ILE A 224 4.47 -0.99 -8.15
CA ILE A 224 3.58 -1.16 -6.99
C ILE A 224 4.18 -2.16 -5.99
N ASP A 225 4.66 -3.31 -6.46
CA ASP A 225 5.25 -4.34 -5.60
C ASP A 225 6.53 -3.84 -4.92
N ASN A 226 7.37 -3.10 -5.63
CA ASN A 226 8.54 -2.46 -5.04
C ASN A 226 8.17 -1.45 -3.95
N ALA A 227 7.17 -0.59 -4.21
CA ALA A 227 6.69 0.39 -3.22
C ALA A 227 6.18 -0.31 -1.95
N ILE A 228 5.36 -1.35 -2.09
CA ILE A 228 4.81 -2.13 -0.97
C ILE A 228 5.94 -2.82 -0.20
N ASN A 229 6.88 -3.47 -0.90
CA ASN A 229 8.02 -4.16 -0.28
C ASN A 229 8.94 -3.23 0.51
N LEU A 230 9.08 -1.97 0.06
CA LEU A 230 9.84 -0.93 0.75
C LEU A 230 9.04 -0.23 1.86
N GLY A 231 7.80 -0.66 2.11
CA GLY A 231 6.99 -0.25 3.25
C GLY A 231 5.99 0.86 2.97
N SER A 232 5.61 1.10 1.71
CA SER A 232 4.46 1.96 1.40
C SER A 232 3.19 1.43 2.08
N ASP A 233 2.47 2.33 2.74
CA ASP A 233 1.13 2.09 3.28
C ASP A 233 0.03 2.71 2.41
N ASN A 234 0.38 3.12 1.18
CA ASN A 234 -0.54 3.75 0.25
C ASN A 234 -1.51 2.71 -0.34
N LEU A 235 -2.68 2.62 0.28
CA LEU A 235 -3.70 1.64 -0.07
C LEU A 235 -4.27 1.83 -1.50
N TYR A 236 -4.10 3.03 -2.09
CA TYR A 236 -4.45 3.30 -3.48
C TYR A 236 -3.63 2.47 -4.48
N LEU A 237 -2.40 2.06 -4.11
CA LEU A 237 -1.58 1.20 -4.97
C LEU A 237 -2.22 -0.17 -5.20
N TYR A 238 -2.92 -0.71 -4.18
CA TYR A 238 -3.66 -1.95 -4.32
C TYR A 238 -4.85 -1.77 -5.27
N GLU A 239 -5.55 -0.64 -5.25
CA GLU A 239 -6.61 -0.33 -6.23
C GLU A 239 -6.04 -0.33 -7.66
N LEU A 240 -4.91 0.34 -7.88
CA LEU A 240 -4.25 0.38 -9.18
C LEU A 240 -3.78 -1.01 -9.62
N LYS A 241 -3.31 -1.85 -8.69
CA LYS A 241 -2.91 -3.22 -8.97
C LYS A 241 -4.09 -4.09 -9.40
N VAL A 242 -5.25 -3.95 -8.75
CA VAL A 242 -6.52 -4.58 -9.16
C VAL A 242 -6.90 -4.13 -10.58
N ILE A 243 -6.85 -2.84 -10.87
CA ILE A 243 -7.10 -2.29 -12.21
C ILE A 243 -6.11 -2.88 -13.22
N ALA A 244 -4.83 -2.98 -12.87
CA ALA A 244 -3.79 -3.58 -13.72
C ALA A 244 -4.12 -5.01 -14.11
N PHE A 245 -4.44 -5.82 -13.12
CA PHE A 245 -4.73 -7.23 -13.31
C PHE A 245 -6.00 -7.42 -14.12
N HIS A 246 -7.04 -6.63 -13.86
CA HIS A 246 -8.24 -6.63 -14.68
C HIS A 246 -7.94 -6.27 -16.15
N LEU A 247 -7.24 -5.16 -16.40
CA LEU A 247 -6.95 -4.70 -17.77
C LEU A 247 -5.98 -5.62 -18.52
N SER A 248 -5.15 -6.39 -17.80
CA SER A 248 -4.25 -7.39 -18.37
C SER A 248 -4.85 -8.80 -18.45
N GLY A 249 -6.09 -8.99 -17.99
CA GLY A 249 -6.78 -10.31 -17.98
C GLY A 249 -6.27 -11.29 -16.92
N GLN A 250 -5.49 -10.81 -15.94
CA GLN A 250 -4.95 -11.60 -14.83
C GLN A 250 -5.93 -11.65 -13.66
N ASP A 251 -7.14 -12.16 -13.92
CA ASP A 251 -8.27 -12.07 -12.99
C ASP A 251 -8.04 -12.77 -11.64
N PHE A 252 -7.18 -13.79 -11.58
CA PHE A 252 -6.77 -14.40 -10.31
C PHE A 252 -6.06 -13.43 -9.38
N LEU A 253 -5.01 -12.77 -9.89
CA LEU A 253 -4.20 -11.86 -9.09
C LEU A 253 -5.01 -10.62 -8.69
N ARG A 254 -6.00 -10.25 -9.52
CA ARG A 254 -7.01 -9.24 -9.19
C ARG A 254 -7.80 -9.67 -7.95
N ASP A 255 -8.36 -10.88 -7.94
CA ASP A 255 -9.22 -11.37 -6.86
C ASP A 255 -8.45 -11.59 -5.56
N GLU A 256 -7.21 -12.10 -5.65
CA GLU A 256 -6.29 -12.17 -4.52
C GLU A 256 -6.05 -10.78 -3.91
N THR A 257 -5.78 -9.77 -4.75
CA THR A 257 -5.53 -8.40 -4.30
C THR A 257 -6.78 -7.76 -3.69
N LEU A 258 -7.97 -8.02 -4.24
CA LEU A 258 -9.25 -7.58 -3.67
C LEU A 258 -9.49 -8.15 -2.27
N SER A 259 -9.15 -9.43 -2.05
CA SER A 259 -9.29 -10.06 -0.72
C SER A 259 -8.45 -9.37 0.37
N ILE A 260 -7.30 -8.79 0.00
CA ILE A 260 -6.43 -8.04 0.91
C ILE A 260 -7.08 -6.70 1.25
N LEU A 261 -7.57 -5.98 0.23
CA LEU A 261 -8.27 -4.70 0.40
C LEU A 261 -9.50 -4.84 1.32
N GLU A 262 -10.28 -5.91 1.15
CA GLU A 262 -11.46 -6.18 1.97
C GLU A 262 -11.11 -6.44 3.44
N ARG A 263 -10.06 -7.22 3.71
CA ARG A 263 -9.56 -7.46 5.07
C ARG A 263 -8.98 -6.21 5.72
N SER A 264 -8.52 -5.25 4.92
CA SER A 264 -7.95 -3.99 5.40
C SER A 264 -9.00 -2.92 5.76
N GLU A 265 -10.31 -3.24 5.69
CA GLU A 265 -11.42 -2.31 5.92
C GLU A 265 -11.31 -1.02 5.08
N TYR A 266 -10.90 -1.14 3.82
CA TYR A 266 -10.65 0.01 2.96
C TYR A 266 -11.92 0.84 2.67
N ALA A 267 -11.89 2.12 3.03
CA ALA A 267 -12.94 3.07 2.69
C ALA A 267 -12.87 3.42 1.19
N GLY A 268 -13.94 3.15 0.44
CA GLY A 268 -14.02 3.48 -0.99
C GLY A 268 -14.17 2.27 -1.93
N LEU A 269 -14.15 1.04 -1.40
CA LEU A 269 -14.28 -0.19 -2.17
C LEU A 269 -15.54 -0.23 -3.06
N ASP A 270 -16.67 0.31 -2.58
CA ASP A 270 -17.91 0.41 -3.39
C ASP A 270 -17.74 1.31 -4.64
N GLU A 271 -16.92 2.36 -4.55
CA GLU A 271 -16.63 3.26 -5.67
C GLU A 271 -15.57 2.68 -6.62
N LEU A 272 -14.63 1.88 -6.08
CA LEU A 272 -13.72 1.07 -6.88
C LEU A 272 -14.49 0.04 -7.72
N TYR A 273 -15.42 -0.72 -7.10
CA TYR A 273 -16.24 -1.70 -7.80
C TYR A 273 -17.06 -1.06 -8.93
N LYS A 274 -17.68 0.10 -8.68
CA LYS A 274 -18.38 0.86 -9.74
C LYS A 274 -17.47 1.26 -10.88
N ARG A 275 -16.27 1.79 -10.59
CA ARG A 275 -15.29 2.21 -11.62
C ARG A 275 -14.81 1.05 -12.47
N LEU A 276 -14.68 -0.13 -11.87
CA LEU A 276 -14.32 -1.38 -12.54
C LEU A 276 -15.50 -2.05 -13.28
N GLY A 277 -16.73 -1.52 -13.16
CA GLY A 277 -17.91 -2.09 -13.81
C GLY A 277 -18.47 -3.35 -13.13
N PHE A 278 -18.10 -3.59 -11.87
CA PHE A 278 -18.59 -4.73 -11.09
C PHE A 278 -19.65 -4.31 -10.07
N THR A 279 -20.58 -5.21 -9.77
CA THR A 279 -21.41 -5.12 -8.56
C THR A 279 -20.76 -5.92 -7.47
N ARG A 280 -20.72 -5.36 -6.25
CA ARG A 280 -20.27 -6.05 -5.03
C ARG A 280 -20.77 -7.51 -5.00
N ASP A 281 -22.04 -7.74 -5.30
CA ASP A 281 -22.70 -9.06 -5.35
C ASP A 281 -22.03 -10.14 -6.23
N TYR A 282 -21.24 -9.78 -7.25
CA TYR A 282 -20.50 -10.73 -8.09
C TYR A 282 -19.40 -11.47 -7.30
N LEU A 283 -18.82 -10.81 -6.29
CA LEU A 283 -17.72 -11.34 -5.48
C LEU A 283 -18.21 -11.98 -4.17
N PHE A 284 -19.40 -11.61 -3.68
CA PHE A 284 -19.98 -12.19 -2.45
C PHE A 284 -20.94 -13.35 -2.72
N GLU A 285 -21.09 -13.78 -3.98
CA GLU A 285 -21.82 -15.00 -4.27
C GLU A 285 -21.02 -16.19 -3.73
N LYS A 286 -21.37 -16.60 -2.51
CA LYS A 286 -20.71 -17.69 -1.82
C LYS A 286 -20.88 -18.97 -2.62
N VAL A 287 -19.79 -19.41 -3.26
CA VAL A 287 -19.76 -20.71 -3.92
C VAL A 287 -19.69 -21.79 -2.85
N SER A 288 -20.70 -22.65 -2.84
CA SER A 288 -20.75 -23.81 -1.95
C SER A 288 -20.65 -25.06 -2.81
N LEU A 289 -19.48 -25.69 -2.77
CA LEU A 289 -19.21 -26.97 -3.40
C LEU A 289 -19.41 -28.11 -2.40
N SER A 290 -19.92 -29.25 -2.86
CA SER A 290 -20.14 -30.45 -2.05
C SER A 290 -19.98 -31.73 -2.87
N GLU A 291 -20.10 -32.89 -2.21
CA GLU A 291 -20.12 -34.22 -2.85
C GLU A 291 -18.92 -34.48 -3.78
N PHE A 292 -17.72 -34.14 -3.30
CA PHE A 292 -16.49 -34.31 -4.06
C PHE A 292 -16.18 -35.78 -4.33
N ASN A 293 -16.05 -36.15 -5.60
CA ASN A 293 -15.63 -37.48 -6.02
C ASN A 293 -14.40 -37.41 -6.91
N LEU A 294 -13.27 -37.89 -6.39
CA LEU A 294 -11.98 -37.93 -7.05
C LEU A 294 -11.74 -39.29 -7.69
N THR A 295 -11.46 -39.29 -8.99
CA THR A 295 -11.13 -40.48 -9.78
C THR A 295 -9.81 -40.27 -10.51
N PHE A 296 -9.11 -41.36 -10.82
CA PHE A 296 -7.89 -41.28 -11.63
C PHE A 296 -8.06 -42.04 -12.94
N PHE A 297 -7.34 -41.60 -13.96
CA PHE A 297 -7.28 -42.29 -15.24
C PHE A 297 -5.99 -41.96 -15.98
N GLU A 298 -5.68 -42.77 -16.97
CA GLU A 298 -4.51 -42.59 -17.82
C GLU A 298 -4.89 -41.92 -19.13
N GLY A 299 -4.02 -41.06 -19.65
CA GLY A 299 -4.23 -40.39 -20.93
C GLY A 299 -2.95 -39.91 -21.59
N ASP A 300 -3.10 -39.27 -22.75
CA ASP A 300 -2.05 -38.54 -23.43
C ASP A 300 -2.22 -37.01 -23.30
N ASP A 301 -1.34 -36.24 -23.91
CA ASP A 301 -1.34 -34.78 -23.86
C ASP A 301 -2.55 -34.12 -24.58
N SER A 302 -3.40 -34.92 -25.22
CA SER A 302 -4.55 -34.48 -26.01
C SER A 302 -5.91 -34.90 -25.44
N VAL A 303 -5.96 -35.38 -24.19
CA VAL A 303 -7.21 -35.77 -23.54
C VAL A 303 -8.20 -34.60 -23.50
N VAL A 304 -9.39 -34.82 -24.08
CA VAL A 304 -10.49 -33.85 -24.10
C VAL A 304 -11.69 -34.32 -23.25
N GLU A 305 -11.76 -35.62 -22.94
CA GLU A 305 -12.89 -36.21 -22.19
C GLU A 305 -12.39 -37.21 -21.13
N VAL A 306 -13.09 -37.25 -19.98
CA VAL A 306 -12.83 -38.20 -18.91
C VAL A 306 -13.38 -39.57 -19.29
N PRO A 307 -12.58 -40.65 -19.26
CA PRO A 307 -13.05 -41.99 -19.59
C PRO A 307 -14.03 -42.54 -18.54
N ALA A 308 -14.94 -43.43 -18.98
CA ALA A 308 -15.98 -43.98 -18.12
C ALA A 308 -15.47 -44.88 -16.97
N SER A 309 -14.23 -45.39 -17.07
CA SER A 309 -13.64 -46.26 -16.06
C SER A 309 -12.51 -45.56 -15.33
N ALA A 310 -12.71 -45.29 -14.05
CA ALA A 310 -11.64 -44.90 -13.14
C ALA A 310 -10.67 -46.06 -12.91
N GLN A 311 -9.40 -45.74 -12.74
CA GLN A 311 -8.32 -46.66 -12.43
C GLN A 311 -7.60 -46.18 -11.19
N THR A 312 -7.04 -47.10 -10.41
CA THR A 312 -6.19 -46.79 -9.24
C THR A 312 -4.85 -47.49 -9.33
N THR A 313 -4.57 -48.15 -10.46
CA THR A 313 -3.35 -48.92 -10.68
C THR A 313 -2.95 -48.75 -12.14
N PHE A 314 -1.71 -48.31 -12.36
CA PHE A 314 -1.15 -48.01 -13.68
C PHE A 314 0.21 -48.70 -13.81
N LYS A 315 0.58 -49.17 -15.01
CA LYS A 315 1.94 -49.69 -15.23
C LYS A 315 2.89 -48.56 -15.59
N GLN A 316 4.10 -48.62 -15.04
CA GLN A 316 5.14 -47.59 -15.20
C GLN A 316 5.43 -47.22 -16.68
N SER A 317 5.37 -48.20 -17.59
CA SER A 317 5.65 -47.99 -19.02
C SER A 317 4.44 -47.66 -19.88
N GLU A 318 3.22 -47.87 -19.35
CA GLU A 318 1.97 -47.56 -20.05
C GLU A 318 1.60 -46.09 -19.80
N ALA A 319 1.73 -45.62 -18.55
CA ALA A 319 1.30 -44.29 -18.11
C ALA A 319 2.10 -43.12 -18.68
N ARG A 320 1.53 -42.45 -19.69
CA ARG A 320 2.05 -41.16 -20.21
C ARG A 320 1.71 -39.99 -19.28
N PHE A 321 0.44 -39.89 -18.92
CA PHE A 321 -0.08 -38.92 -17.95
C PHE A 321 -1.06 -39.62 -17.02
N ILE A 322 -0.99 -39.28 -15.74
CA ILE A 322 -2.02 -39.70 -14.77
C ILE A 322 -2.85 -38.47 -14.46
N TYR A 323 -4.09 -38.53 -14.89
CA TYR A 323 -5.10 -37.54 -14.65
C TYR A 323 -5.85 -37.86 -13.37
N TRP A 324 -6.20 -36.82 -12.63
CA TRP A 324 -7.31 -36.88 -11.70
C TRP A 324 -8.50 -36.15 -12.30
N ASN A 325 -9.70 -36.60 -11.96
CA ASN A 325 -10.95 -35.92 -12.24
C ASN A 325 -11.72 -35.74 -10.93
N LEU A 326 -11.99 -34.49 -10.59
CA LEU A 326 -12.80 -34.08 -9.44
C LEU A 326 -14.19 -33.73 -9.93
N ASN A 327 -15.17 -34.53 -9.54
CA ASN A 327 -16.59 -34.20 -9.71
C ASN A 327 -17.07 -33.50 -8.45
N TYR A 328 -17.99 -32.55 -8.59
CA TYR A 328 -18.54 -31.78 -7.48
C TYR A 328 -20.00 -31.40 -7.76
N GLU A 329 -20.75 -31.19 -6.70
CA GLU A 329 -22.03 -30.49 -6.74
C GLU A 329 -21.82 -29.02 -6.35
N VAL A 330 -22.64 -28.14 -6.91
CA VAL A 330 -22.59 -26.71 -6.62
C VAL A 330 -23.99 -26.13 -6.44
N THR A 331 -24.14 -25.22 -5.48
CA THR A 331 -25.37 -24.43 -5.40
C THR A 331 -25.41 -23.46 -6.59
N PRO A 332 -26.51 -23.40 -7.38
CA PRO A 332 -26.59 -22.55 -8.56
C PRO A 332 -26.20 -21.11 -8.30
N LEU A 333 -25.26 -20.62 -9.11
CA LEU A 333 -24.76 -19.25 -9.06
C LEU A 333 -25.50 -18.36 -10.05
N LYS A 334 -25.65 -17.08 -9.73
CA LYS A 334 -26.13 -16.04 -10.65
C LYS A 334 -25.11 -15.73 -11.73
N ASN A 335 -23.83 -15.83 -11.41
CA ASN A 335 -22.73 -15.57 -12.35
C ASN A 335 -21.71 -16.71 -12.34
N SER A 336 -20.99 -16.90 -13.46
CA SER A 336 -19.87 -17.85 -13.50
C SER A 336 -18.75 -17.35 -12.57
N HIS A 337 -18.06 -18.28 -11.91
CA HIS A 337 -17.10 -17.96 -10.86
C HIS A 337 -15.83 -18.83 -10.99
N PRO A 338 -14.65 -18.23 -11.20
CA PRO A 338 -13.40 -18.98 -11.20
C PRO A 338 -13.00 -19.37 -9.77
N MET A 339 -12.40 -20.55 -9.61
CA MET A 339 -11.85 -21.03 -8.35
C MET A 339 -10.48 -21.65 -8.59
N LEU A 340 -9.52 -21.33 -7.72
CA LEU A 340 -8.19 -21.95 -7.75
C LEU A 340 -8.28 -23.39 -7.27
N VAL A 341 -7.83 -24.33 -8.10
CA VAL A 341 -7.69 -25.74 -7.76
C VAL A 341 -6.21 -26.07 -7.73
N ARG A 342 -5.74 -26.61 -6.61
CA ARG A 342 -4.35 -27.04 -6.40
C ARG A 342 -4.32 -28.54 -6.14
N ALA A 343 -3.43 -29.25 -6.82
CA ALA A 343 -3.17 -30.67 -6.63
C ALA A 343 -1.76 -30.88 -6.10
N ILE A 344 -1.64 -31.43 -4.90
CA ILE A 344 -0.38 -31.78 -4.26
C ILE A 344 -0.20 -33.30 -4.35
N TYR A 345 0.87 -33.73 -5.00
CA TYR A 345 1.21 -35.12 -5.19
C TYR A 345 2.32 -35.51 -4.23
N ARG A 346 2.12 -36.60 -3.48
CA ARG A 346 3.08 -37.15 -2.53
C ARG A 346 3.41 -38.60 -2.87
N ASP A 347 4.68 -38.97 -2.74
CA ASP A 347 5.10 -40.38 -2.81
C ASP A 347 4.77 -41.14 -1.52
N GLU A 348 5.07 -42.44 -1.49
CA GLU A 348 4.88 -43.33 -0.33
C GLU A 348 5.58 -42.86 0.96
N ASN A 349 6.60 -42.00 0.86
CA ASN A 349 7.32 -41.43 1.99
C ASN A 349 6.75 -40.06 2.43
N GLY A 350 5.71 -39.57 1.75
CA GLY A 350 5.13 -38.24 1.97
C GLY A 350 5.91 -37.10 1.32
N THR A 351 6.89 -37.39 0.47
CA THR A 351 7.67 -36.38 -0.24
C THR A 351 6.80 -35.76 -1.33
N ILE A 352 6.72 -34.44 -1.39
CA ILE A 352 6.01 -33.75 -2.48
C ILE A 352 6.79 -33.95 -3.78
N VAL A 353 6.19 -34.67 -4.72
CA VAL A 353 6.77 -34.94 -6.04
C VAL A 353 6.25 -33.97 -7.11
N SER A 354 5.08 -33.38 -6.88
CA SER A 354 4.52 -32.33 -7.72
C SER A 354 3.54 -31.48 -6.92
N ASP A 355 3.47 -30.20 -7.27
CA ASP A 355 2.57 -29.21 -6.69
C ASP A 355 2.13 -28.29 -7.81
N SER A 356 0.92 -28.51 -8.30
CA SER A 356 0.38 -27.86 -9.50
C SER A 356 -0.95 -27.20 -9.19
N SER A 357 -1.22 -26.08 -9.85
CA SER A 357 -2.47 -25.35 -9.69
C SER A 357 -3.02 -24.92 -11.04
N ASP A 358 -4.34 -24.91 -11.16
CA ASP A 358 -5.07 -24.40 -12.31
C ASP A 358 -6.45 -23.87 -11.90
N TYR A 359 -7.18 -23.24 -12.81
CA TYR A 359 -8.49 -22.64 -12.55
C TYR A 359 -9.64 -23.50 -13.05
N LEU A 360 -10.58 -23.74 -12.14
CA LEU A 360 -11.89 -24.24 -12.45
C LEU A 360 -12.87 -23.07 -12.59
N THR A 361 -13.55 -22.95 -13.72
CA THR A 361 -14.67 -22.00 -13.85
C THR A 361 -15.98 -22.72 -13.54
N ILE A 362 -16.63 -22.35 -12.44
CA ILE A 362 -17.99 -22.77 -12.14
C ILE A 362 -18.94 -21.96 -13.01
N GLU A 363 -19.63 -22.61 -13.95
CA GLU A 363 -20.58 -21.91 -14.81
C GLU A 363 -21.85 -21.52 -14.06
N LYS A 364 -22.38 -20.33 -14.36
CA LYS A 364 -23.66 -19.86 -13.80
C LYS A 364 -24.77 -20.90 -13.98
N GLU A 365 -25.71 -20.93 -13.05
CA GLU A 365 -26.87 -21.84 -13.06
C GLU A 365 -26.54 -23.35 -13.01
N SER A 366 -25.26 -23.73 -13.02
CA SER A 366 -24.82 -25.13 -12.86
C SER A 366 -25.21 -25.67 -11.50
N VAL A 367 -25.49 -26.98 -11.45
CA VAL A 367 -25.78 -27.73 -10.23
C VAL A 367 -24.68 -28.75 -9.90
N ASP A 368 -23.87 -29.08 -10.89
CA ASP A 368 -22.74 -30.00 -10.81
C ASP A 368 -21.66 -29.60 -11.83
N GLY A 369 -20.52 -30.27 -11.75
CA GLY A 369 -19.46 -30.14 -12.74
C GLY A 369 -18.33 -31.13 -12.52
N SER A 370 -17.38 -31.10 -13.46
CA SER A 370 -16.15 -31.90 -13.38
C SER A 370 -14.96 -31.06 -13.80
N PHE A 371 -13.85 -31.25 -13.10
CA PHE A 371 -12.57 -30.62 -13.42
C PHE A 371 -11.48 -31.67 -13.36
N PHE A 372 -10.70 -31.80 -14.42
CA PHE A 372 -9.64 -32.79 -14.50
C PHE A 372 -8.33 -32.17 -14.95
N TRP A 373 -7.24 -32.67 -14.38
CA TRP A 373 -5.89 -32.27 -14.73
C TRP A 373 -4.96 -33.48 -14.62
N GLY A 374 -3.92 -33.50 -15.45
CA GLY A 374 -2.96 -34.59 -15.49
C GLY A 374 -1.55 -34.08 -15.45
N ILE A 375 -0.70 -34.81 -14.74
CA ILE A 375 0.75 -34.60 -14.81
C ILE A 375 1.41 -35.81 -15.48
N GLY A 376 2.37 -35.50 -16.34
CA GLY A 376 3.20 -36.46 -17.03
C GLY A 376 4.59 -35.86 -17.22
N SER A 377 5.63 -36.68 -17.16
CA SER A 377 6.93 -36.38 -17.75
C SER A 377 7.94 -37.52 -17.51
N GLY A 378 7.99 -38.46 -18.48
CA GLY A 378 9.08 -39.43 -18.65
C GLY A 378 9.28 -40.43 -17.49
N ASP A 379 10.16 -41.41 -17.72
CA ASP A 379 10.43 -42.57 -16.84
C ASP A 379 10.82 -42.24 -15.38
N ALA A 380 10.98 -40.94 -15.03
CA ALA A 380 11.46 -40.48 -13.74
C ALA A 380 10.37 -40.04 -12.75
N LEU A 381 9.20 -39.56 -13.22
CA LEU A 381 8.16 -39.02 -12.33
C LEU A 381 7.36 -40.14 -11.65
N TRP A 382 6.96 -41.15 -12.42
CA TRP A 382 6.14 -42.27 -11.95
C TRP A 382 7.00 -43.50 -11.70
N LYS A 383 7.76 -43.49 -10.60
CA LYS A 383 8.41 -44.71 -10.11
C LYS A 383 7.37 -45.67 -9.54
N THR A 384 7.63 -46.97 -9.60
CA THR A 384 6.84 -47.98 -8.89
C THR A 384 6.64 -47.60 -7.43
N GLY A 385 5.40 -47.60 -6.96
CA GLY A 385 5.04 -47.13 -5.62
C GLY A 385 3.61 -46.62 -5.52
N GLU A 386 3.19 -46.27 -4.30
CA GLU A 386 1.91 -45.60 -4.02
C GLU A 386 2.09 -44.08 -4.06
N PHE A 387 1.12 -43.39 -4.64
CA PHE A 387 1.06 -41.93 -4.69
C PHE A 387 -0.26 -41.45 -4.10
N GLU A 388 -0.18 -40.37 -3.33
CA GLU A 388 -1.33 -39.66 -2.80
C GLU A 388 -1.47 -38.32 -3.50
N VAL A 389 -2.70 -37.98 -3.88
CA VAL A 389 -3.06 -36.69 -4.47
C VAL A 389 -4.06 -36.01 -3.57
N GLU A 390 -3.67 -34.86 -3.03
CA GLU A 390 -4.55 -33.98 -2.27
C GLU A 390 -5.01 -32.83 -3.17
N ILE A 391 -6.32 -32.65 -3.27
CA ILE A 391 -6.93 -31.57 -4.03
C ILE A 391 -7.42 -30.50 -3.05
N LEU A 392 -6.99 -29.27 -3.28
CA LEU A 392 -7.41 -28.08 -2.56
C LEU A 392 -8.18 -27.16 -3.50
N ILE A 393 -9.27 -26.57 -3.00
CA ILE A 393 -9.96 -25.47 -3.66
C ILE A 393 -9.88 -24.26 -2.72
N GLU A 394 -9.35 -23.14 -3.21
CA GLU A 394 -9.12 -21.93 -2.39
C GLU A 394 -8.41 -22.25 -1.06
N ASP A 395 -7.30 -22.98 -1.16
CA ASP A 395 -6.48 -23.48 -0.04
C ASP A 395 -7.19 -24.40 0.97
N THR A 396 -8.42 -24.82 0.69
CA THR A 396 -9.16 -25.79 1.50
C THR A 396 -9.06 -27.17 0.88
N SER A 397 -8.53 -28.15 1.62
CA SER A 397 -8.50 -29.55 1.19
C SER A 397 -9.93 -30.09 1.02
N VAL A 398 -10.30 -30.45 -0.21
CA VAL A 398 -11.65 -30.91 -0.58
C VAL A 398 -11.72 -32.40 -0.87
N SER A 399 -10.61 -32.99 -1.33
CA SER A 399 -10.55 -34.41 -1.64
C SER A 399 -9.14 -34.94 -1.56
N THR A 400 -9.00 -36.23 -1.30
CA THR A 400 -7.73 -36.94 -1.34
C THR A 400 -7.96 -38.30 -1.96
N GLY A 401 -7.06 -38.71 -2.84
CA GLY A 401 -7.12 -40.01 -3.50
C GLY A 401 -5.74 -40.59 -3.66
N ARG A 402 -5.70 -41.89 -3.96
CA ARG A 402 -4.45 -42.61 -4.15
C ARG A 402 -4.49 -43.46 -5.40
N PHE A 403 -3.32 -43.63 -6.01
CA PHE A 403 -3.10 -44.59 -7.07
C PHE A 403 -1.74 -45.26 -6.91
N THR A 404 -1.57 -46.40 -7.57
CA THR A 404 -0.35 -47.21 -7.52
C THR A 404 0.26 -47.32 -8.89
N ILE A 405 1.57 -47.15 -8.98
CA ILE A 405 2.37 -47.50 -10.14
C ILE A 405 2.97 -48.89 -9.93
N THR A 406 2.73 -49.82 -10.85
CA THR A 406 3.30 -51.16 -10.85
C THR A 406 4.35 -51.32 -11.96
N GLU A 407 5.21 -52.34 -11.82
CA GLU A 407 6.14 -52.75 -12.88
C GLU A 407 5.44 -53.11 -14.20
#